data_AF-A0A3R6TU03-F1
#
_entry.id   AF-A0A3R6TU03-F1
#
_cell.length_a   1.000
_cell.length_b   1.000
_cell.length_c   1.000
_cell.angle_alpha   90.00
_cell.angle_beta   90.00
_cell.angle_gamma   90.00
#
_symmetry.space_group_name_H-M   'P 1'
#
loop_
_entity.id
_entity.type
_entity.pdbx_description
1 polymer ?
#
loop_
_entity_poly.entity_id
_entity_poly.type
_entity_poly.pdbx_seq_one_letter_code
_entity_poly.pdbx_strand_id
1 'polypeptide(L)' 'SRTCVYNINYHVVWSVKYRRKILSTEIETYLKELVQKIASDKGFTVHLFEVGESDHIHCFVSAPPKMSVTDIVK' A
#
# COMPACT_ATOMS: atom_id res chain seq x y z
N SER A 1 -17.97 -3.26 -8.81
CA SER A 1 -18.85 -4.42 -8.66
C SER A 1 -20.27 -3.99 -9.03
N ARG A 2 -21.09 -4.85 -9.66
CA ARG A 2 -22.49 -4.50 -9.97
C ARG A 2 -23.50 -5.22 -9.08
N THR A 3 -23.06 -6.28 -8.39
CA THR A 3 -23.93 -7.22 -7.67
C THR A 3 -23.50 -7.47 -6.23
N CYS A 4 -22.54 -6.70 -5.70
CA CYS A 4 -22.10 -6.86 -4.32
C CYS A 4 -21.88 -5.51 -3.63
N VAL A 5 -22.29 -5.45 -2.37
CA VAL A 5 -21.92 -4.40 -1.41
C VAL A 5 -20.72 -4.92 -0.62
N TYR A 6 -19.70 -4.09 -0.44
CA TYR A 6 -18.47 -4.48 0.23
C TYR A 6 -17.85 -3.29 0.95
N ASN A 7 -17.10 -3.60 2.01
CA ASN A 7 -16.20 -2.67 2.67
C ASN A 7 -14.95 -3.45 3.06
N ILE A 8 -14.01 -3.55 2.11
CA ILE A 8 -12.82 -4.39 2.25
C ILE A 8 -11.62 -3.47 2.39
N ASN A 9 -10.95 -3.59 3.54
CA ASN A 9 -9.78 -2.80 3.88
C ASN A 9 -8.67 -3.73 4.36
N TYR A 10 -7.43 -3.44 3.97
CA TYR A 10 -6.25 -4.20 4.34
C TYR A 10 -5.22 -3.27 4.95
N HIS A 11 -4.61 -3.74 6.05
CA HIS A 11 -3.39 -3.18 6.60
C HIS A 11 -2.22 -4.02 6.11
N VAL A 12 -1.50 -3.50 5.12
CA VAL A 12 -0.34 -4.16 4.53
C VAL A 12 0.91 -3.56 5.15
N VAL A 13 1.80 -4.43 5.65
CA VAL A 13 3.08 -4.01 6.22
C VAL A 13 4.20 -4.79 5.58
N TRP A 14 5.24 -4.09 5.14
CA TRP A 14 6.47 -4.73 4.64
C TRP A 14 7.70 -3.98 5.11
N SER A 15 8.79 -4.72 5.32
CA SER A 15 10.08 -4.17 5.69
C SER A 15 11.01 -4.09 4.50
N VAL A 16 11.95 -3.16 4.53
CA VAL A 16 13.10 -3.16 3.63
C VAL A 16 13.99 -4.38 3.89
N LYS A 17 14.75 -4.78 2.87
CA LYS A 17 15.66 -5.93 2.97
C LYS A 17 16.63 -5.75 4.13
N TYR A 18 16.68 -6.75 5.01
CA TYR A 18 17.48 -6.75 6.26
C TYR A 18 17.11 -5.67 7.29
N ARG A 19 15.92 -5.04 7.22
CA ARG A 19 15.49 -3.98 8.15
C ARG A 19 16.52 -2.84 8.27
N ARG A 20 17.20 -2.52 7.17
CA ARG A 20 18.12 -1.39 7.14
C ARG A 20 17.32 -0.10 7.28
N LYS A 21 17.77 0.82 8.14
CA LYS A 21 17.10 2.11 8.33
C LYS A 21 17.39 3.09 7.18
N ILE A 22 16.87 2.77 6.00
CA ILE A 22 17.14 3.51 4.75
C ILE A 22 15.95 4.37 4.30
N LEU A 23 14.79 4.25 4.94
CA LEU A 23 13.61 5.03 4.56
C LEU A 23 13.74 6.45 5.15
N SER A 24 14.33 7.35 4.35
CA SER A 24 14.35 8.79 4.61
C SER A 24 13.04 9.45 4.15
N THR A 25 12.79 10.68 4.57
CA THR A 25 11.61 11.47 4.17
C THR A 25 11.50 11.65 2.64
N GLU A 26 12.63 11.76 1.95
CA GLU A 26 12.69 11.87 0.49
C GLU A 26 12.23 10.55 -0.17
N ILE A 27 12.73 9.42 0.33
CA ILE A 27 12.34 8.08 -0.14
C ILE A 27 10.87 7.81 0.17
N GLU A 28 10.41 8.15 1.37
CA GLU A 28 9.01 8.04 1.77
C GLU A 28 8.09 8.81 0.82
N THR A 29 8.42 10.06 0.50
CA THR A 29 7.63 10.91 -0.40
C THR A 29 7.54 10.30 -1.79
N TYR A 30 8.67 9.88 -2.34
CA TYR A 30 8.73 9.20 -3.63
C TYR A 30 7.91 7.90 -3.65
N LEU A 31 8.06 7.05 -2.63
CA LEU A 31 7.32 5.79 -2.53
C LEU A 31 5.82 6.02 -2.40
N LYS A 32 5.41 7.05 -1.65
CA LYS A 32 4.00 7.43 -1.50
C LYS A 32 3.39 7.83 -2.84
N GLU A 33 4.07 8.66 -3.63
CA GLU A 33 3.62 9.04 -4.97
C GLU A 33 3.55 7.83 -5.91
N LEU A 34 4.57 6.97 -5.88
CA LEU A 34 4.62 5.75 -6.68
C LEU A 34 3.46 4.80 -6.35
N VAL A 35 3.19 4.58 -5.06
CA VAL A 35 2.12 3.68 -4.60
C VAL A 35 0.74 4.26 -4.94
N GLN A 36 0.54 5.57 -4.85
CA GLN A 36 -0.69 6.21 -5.31
C GLN A 36 -0.90 6.03 -6.82
N LYS A 37 0.17 6.15 -7.62
CA LYS A 37 0.10 5.88 -9.06
C LYS A 37 -0.27 4.42 -9.36
N ILE A 38 0.37 3.47 -8.70
CA ILE A 38 0.07 2.03 -8.84
C ILE A 38 -1.39 1.75 -8.44
N ALA A 39 -1.88 2.37 -7.37
CA ALA A 39 -3.25 2.23 -6.91
C ALA A 39 -4.26 2.72 -7.95
N SER A 40 -3.99 3.88 -8.56
CA SER A 40 -4.77 4.41 -9.68
C SER A 40 -4.77 3.47 -10.89
N ASP A 41 -3.61 2.93 -11.26
CA ASP A 41 -3.47 2.04 -12.42
C ASP A 41 -4.14 0.68 -12.21
N LYS A 42 -4.03 0.10 -11.01
CA LYS A 42 -4.60 -1.21 -10.66
C LYS A 42 -6.07 -1.13 -10.22
N GLY A 43 -6.57 0.06 -9.83
CA GLY A 43 -7.96 0.26 -9.44
C GLY A 43 -8.27 -0.09 -7.97
N PHE A 44 -7.33 0.16 -7.06
CA PHE A 44 -7.56 0.14 -5.61
C PHE A 44 -7.25 1.52 -5.01
N THR A 45 -7.57 1.73 -3.73
CA THR A 45 -7.38 3.03 -3.07
C THR A 45 -6.40 2.89 -1.91
N VAL A 46 -5.44 3.81 -1.84
CA VAL A 46 -4.48 3.90 -0.73
C VAL A 46 -4.90 5.07 0.15
N HIS A 47 -5.33 4.75 1.37
CA HIS A 47 -5.80 5.73 2.35
C HIS A 47 -4.66 6.29 3.19
N LEU A 48 -3.73 5.43 3.62
CA LEU A 48 -2.58 5.81 4.43
C LEU A 48 -1.33 5.11 3.93
N PHE A 49 -0.21 5.82 4.02
CA PHE A 49 1.11 5.32 3.71
C PHE A 49 2.08 6.02 4.65
N GLU A 50 2.64 5.28 5.59
CA GLU A 50 3.52 5.80 6.65
C GLU A 50 4.73 4.90 6.84
N VAL A 51 5.89 5.51 7.05
CA VAL A 51 7.13 4.80 7.38
C VAL A 51 7.24 4.59 8.89
N GLY A 52 7.42 3.34 9.31
CA GLY A 52 7.74 2.94 10.67
C GLY A 52 9.25 2.74 10.85
N GLU A 53 9.81 3.33 11.92
CA GLU A 53 11.20 3.16 12.37
C GLU A 53 12.31 3.32 11.30
N SER A 54 11.98 3.96 10.18
CA SER A 54 12.80 4.10 8.97
C SER A 54 13.20 2.77 8.29
N ASP A 55 12.56 1.64 8.63
CA ASP A 55 12.89 0.30 8.09
C ASP A 55 11.68 -0.50 7.57
N HIS A 56 10.45 -0.06 7.83
CA HIS A 56 9.23 -0.68 7.30
C HIS A 56 8.15 0.34 6.98
N ILE A 57 7.16 -0.10 6.22
CA ILE A 57 6.07 0.74 5.71
C ILE A 57 4.75 0.13 6.14
N HIS A 58 3.86 0.98 6.64
CA HIS A 58 2.45 0.68 6.86
C HIS A 58 1.64 1.29 5.73
N CYS A 59 0.86 0.46 5.02
CA CYS A 59 -0.04 0.90 3.98
C CYS A 59 -1.46 0.44 4.31
N PHE A 60 -2.40 1.38 4.35
CA PHE A 60 -3.81 1.10 4.54
C PHE A 60 -4.52 1.27 3.21
N VAL A 61 -5.10 0.19 2.68
CA VAL A 61 -5.69 0.16 1.34
C VAL A 61 -7.11 -0.40 1.39
N SER A 62 -7.96 0.07 0.48
CA SER A 62 -9.25 -0.55 0.18
C SER A 62 -9.29 -1.02 -1.26
N ALA A 63 -9.95 -2.15 -1.50
CA ALA A 63 -9.98 -2.77 -2.81
C ALA A 63 -11.32 -3.44 -3.11
N PRO A 64 -11.72 -3.55 -4.38
CA PRO A 64 -12.87 -4.33 -4.78
C PRO A 64 -12.68 -5.83 -4.46
N PRO A 65 -13.74 -6.59 -4.12
CA PRO A 65 -13.66 -8.00 -3.74
C PRO A 65 -13.16 -8.94 -4.85
N LYS A 66 -13.15 -8.46 -6.10
CA LYS A 66 -12.61 -9.22 -7.25
C LYS A 66 -11.07 -9.22 -7.27
N MET A 67 -10.44 -8.28 -6.55
CA MET A 67 -9.00 -8.15 -6.46
C MET A 67 -8.50 -8.91 -5.24
N SER A 68 -7.50 -9.78 -5.44
CA SER A 68 -6.88 -10.48 -4.31
C SER A 68 -5.83 -9.59 -3.64
N VAL A 69 -5.63 -9.78 -2.33
CA VAL A 69 -4.55 -9.09 -1.60
C VAL A 69 -3.18 -9.39 -2.20
N THR A 70 -2.99 -10.61 -2.69
CA THR A 70 -1.74 -11.01 -3.34
C THR A 70 -1.46 -10.21 -4.60
N ASP A 71 -2.48 -9.82 -5.37
CA ASP A 71 -2.31 -8.98 -6.57
C ASP A 71 -2.03 -7.50 -6.23
N ILE A 72 -2.47 -7.05 -5.05
CA ILE A 72 -2.19 -5.71 -4.52
C ILE A 72 -0.72 -5.63 -4.09
N VAL A 73 -0.22 -6.66 -3.40
CA VAL A 73 1.13 -6.69 -2.82
C VAL A 73 2.24 -7.02 -3.84
N LYS A 74 1.92 -7.77 -4.91
CA LYS A 74 2.87 -8.10 -5.99
C LYS A 74 3.14 -6.92 -6.92
#